data_AF-A0A5Q2FB17-F1
#
_entry.id   AF-A0A5Q2FB17-F1
#
_cell.length_a   1.000
_cell.length_b   1.000
_cell.length_c   1.000
_cell.angle_alpha   90.00
_cell.angle_beta   90.00
_cell.angle_gamma   90.00
#
_symmetry.space_group_name_H-M   'P 1'
#
loop_
_entity.id
_entity.type
_entity.pdbx_description
1 polymer ?
#
loop_
_entity_poly.entity_id
_entity_poly.type
_entity_poly.pdbx_seq_one_letter_code
_entity_poly.pdbx_strand_id
1 'polypeptide(L)'
;MIATIRSRTRALTLTTPKVREVAALLERRDGIDPVTADAAARAAQGHIGRARHLARDEAARQRRRDVLRIPMHLGGVGACLRAAATLVDAAQAEATGQTAETEARERAELEQALGVGTRGARPRNIAAALKELEDEQKLRVKRLQRDAIDRALTELTTWYRDVLSVQLRTGAELVNVELADVVLTEASRATPDRTIARIDAILACREALAGNVAPQLAVESMLVSLGADDPLI
;
A
#
# COMPACT_ATOMS: atom_id res chain seq x y z
N MET A 1 -4.02 23.86 5.62
CA MET A 1 -3.19 24.95 5.04
C MET A 1 -3.48 26.24 5.80
N ILE A 2 -2.46 26.94 6.28
CA ILE A 2 -2.63 28.14 7.13
C ILE A 2 -3.13 29.31 6.26
N ALA A 3 -4.07 30.12 6.76
CA ALA A 3 -4.72 31.20 6.01
C ALA A 3 -3.73 32.20 5.37
N THR A 4 -2.59 32.42 6.00
CA THR A 4 -1.52 33.33 5.56
C THR A 4 -0.79 32.86 4.30
N ILE A 5 -0.76 31.54 4.04
CA ILE A 5 -0.17 30.97 2.82
C ILE A 5 -1.15 31.09 1.65
N ARG A 6 -2.44 30.86 1.92
CA ARG A 6 -3.50 30.90 0.89
C ARG A 6 -3.67 32.29 0.27
N SER A 7 -3.46 33.36 1.04
CA SER A 7 -3.57 34.74 0.52
C SER A 7 -2.37 35.17 -0.34
N ARG A 8 -1.23 34.47 -0.25
CA ARG A 8 0.03 34.82 -0.94
C ARG A 8 0.36 33.89 -2.11
N THR A 9 -0.53 32.95 -2.43
CA THR A 9 -0.31 31.94 -3.48
C THR A 9 -1.49 31.92 -4.45
N ARG A 10 -1.23 31.54 -5.70
CA ARG A 10 -2.29 31.25 -6.68
C ARG A 10 -2.61 29.77 -6.59
N ALA A 11 -3.84 29.44 -6.20
CA ALA A 11 -4.30 28.05 -6.23
C ALA A 11 -4.39 27.56 -7.68
N LEU A 12 -3.66 26.48 -7.97
CA LEU A 12 -3.79 25.74 -9.21
C LEU A 12 -4.36 24.37 -8.87
N THR A 13 -5.59 24.12 -9.30
CA THR A 13 -6.25 22.84 -9.10
C THR A 13 -5.85 21.89 -10.21
N LEU A 14 -5.21 20.79 -9.85
CA LEU A 14 -4.92 19.70 -10.77
C LEU A 14 -6.13 18.75 -10.82
N THR A 15 -6.46 18.25 -12.01
CA THR A 15 -7.53 17.26 -12.19
C THR A 15 -6.94 15.85 -12.22
N THR A 16 -7.65 14.90 -11.62
CA THR A 16 -7.28 13.48 -11.69
C THR A 16 -7.44 12.98 -13.14
N PRO A 17 -6.39 12.40 -13.75
CA PRO A 17 -6.47 11.88 -15.10
C PRO A 17 -7.37 10.64 -15.17
N LYS A 18 -8.04 10.45 -16.31
CA LYS A 18 -8.83 9.25 -16.59
C LYS A 18 -7.91 8.04 -16.81
N VAL A 19 -8.44 6.83 -16.62
CA VAL A 19 -7.70 5.55 -16.84
C VAL A 19 -7.01 5.54 -18.20
N ARG A 20 -7.73 5.85 -19.29
CA ARG A 20 -7.18 5.92 -20.66
C ARG A 20 -6.01 6.90 -20.81
N GLU A 21 -6.01 8.00 -20.05
CA GLU A 21 -4.96 9.03 -20.12
C GLU A 21 -3.70 8.55 -19.40
N VAL A 22 -3.86 7.82 -18.30
CA VAL A 22 -2.76 7.17 -17.59
C VAL A 22 -2.18 6.01 -18.41
N ALA A 23 -3.01 5.14 -18.99
CA ALA A 23 -2.56 4.03 -19.83
C ALA A 23 -1.74 4.55 -21.03
N ALA A 24 -2.29 5.52 -21.76
CA ALA A 24 -1.60 6.09 -22.90
C ALA A 24 -0.32 6.85 -22.52
N LEU A 25 -0.23 7.38 -21.29
CA LEU A 25 1.02 7.95 -20.76
C LEU A 25 2.08 6.85 -20.51
N LEU A 26 1.68 5.71 -19.93
CA LEU A 26 2.57 4.58 -19.68
C LEU A 26 3.11 3.98 -20.98
N GLU A 27 2.26 3.83 -22.00
CA GLU A 27 2.69 3.36 -23.32
C GLU A 27 3.73 4.32 -23.94
N ARG A 28 3.35 5.60 -24.09
CA ARG A 28 4.18 6.57 -24.83
C ARG A 28 5.49 6.92 -24.14
N ARG A 29 5.48 7.08 -22.81
CA ARG A 29 6.65 7.57 -22.06
C ARG A 29 7.44 6.45 -21.43
N ASP A 30 6.76 5.40 -20.96
CA ASP A 30 7.37 4.36 -20.15
C ASP A 30 7.55 3.04 -20.93
N GLY A 31 7.07 2.94 -22.19
CA GLY A 31 7.30 1.81 -23.09
C GLY A 31 6.56 0.53 -22.71
N ILE A 32 5.50 0.66 -21.90
CA ILE A 32 4.71 -0.46 -21.39
C ILE A 32 3.75 -0.95 -22.47
N ASP A 33 3.56 -2.27 -22.58
CA ASP A 33 2.58 -2.83 -23.53
C ASP A 33 1.14 -2.41 -23.16
N PRO A 34 0.21 -2.35 -24.14
CA PRO A 34 -1.15 -1.84 -23.91
C PRO A 34 -1.93 -2.58 -22.82
N VAL A 35 -1.74 -3.89 -22.69
CA VAL A 35 -2.49 -4.71 -21.73
C VAL A 35 -2.02 -4.41 -20.30
N THR A 36 -0.70 -4.43 -20.07
CA THR A 36 -0.12 -4.07 -18.77
C THR A 36 -0.41 -2.61 -18.41
N ALA A 37 -0.39 -1.70 -19.40
CA ALA A 37 -0.66 -0.28 -19.21
C ALA A 37 -2.11 -0.02 -18.77
N ASP A 38 -3.10 -0.65 -19.40
CA ASP A 38 -4.52 -0.53 -19.02
C ASP A 38 -4.77 -1.11 -17.63
N ALA A 39 -4.27 -2.32 -17.36
CA ALA A 39 -4.40 -2.98 -16.06
C ALA A 39 -3.80 -2.13 -14.92
N ALA A 40 -2.58 -1.62 -15.12
CA ALA A 40 -1.91 -0.77 -14.14
C ALA A 40 -2.61 0.59 -13.97
N ALA A 41 -3.13 1.19 -15.05
CA ALA A 41 -3.87 2.44 -15.01
C ALA A 41 -5.20 2.30 -14.24
N ARG A 42 -5.94 1.20 -14.44
CA ARG A 42 -7.16 0.88 -13.68
C ARG A 42 -6.82 0.70 -12.21
N ALA A 43 -5.88 -0.17 -11.88
CA ALA A 43 -5.46 -0.41 -10.50
C ALA A 43 -4.96 0.85 -9.77
N ALA A 44 -4.44 1.83 -10.51
CA ALA A 44 -3.91 3.06 -9.95
C ALA A 44 -4.94 4.19 -9.74
N GLN A 45 -6.14 4.08 -10.30
CA GLN A 45 -7.24 5.04 -10.11
C GLN A 45 -6.81 6.52 -10.28
N GLY A 46 -6.05 6.80 -11.34
CA GLY A 46 -5.54 8.15 -11.65
C GLY A 46 -4.20 8.53 -11.00
N HIS A 47 -3.65 7.69 -10.11
CA HIS A 47 -2.36 7.93 -9.50
C HIS A 47 -1.20 7.48 -10.41
N ILE A 48 -0.61 8.41 -11.18
CA ILE A 48 0.45 8.12 -12.17
C ILE A 48 1.66 7.38 -11.58
N GLY A 49 2.13 7.77 -10.39
CA GLY A 49 3.29 7.11 -9.74
C GLY A 49 3.04 5.62 -9.46
N ARG A 50 1.91 5.30 -8.83
CA ARG A 50 1.41 3.94 -8.61
C ARG A 50 1.23 3.17 -9.91
N ALA A 51 0.62 3.78 -10.93
CA ALA A 51 0.44 3.15 -12.24
C ALA A 51 1.79 2.72 -12.83
N ARG A 52 2.78 3.61 -12.80
CA ARG A 52 4.13 3.30 -13.27
C ARG A 52 4.80 2.20 -12.46
N HIS A 53 4.63 2.20 -11.14
CA HIS A 53 5.17 1.15 -10.28
C HIS A 53 4.56 -0.22 -10.62
N LEU A 54 3.23 -0.31 -10.65
CA LEU A 54 2.51 -1.54 -11.02
C LEU A 54 2.80 -1.99 -12.46
N ALA A 55 3.08 -1.07 -13.39
CA ALA A 55 3.41 -1.41 -14.75
C ALA A 55 4.83 -1.99 -14.92
N ARG A 56 5.78 -1.60 -14.06
CA ARG A 56 7.20 -1.99 -14.18
C ARG A 56 7.61 -3.14 -13.26
N ASP A 57 6.92 -3.32 -12.15
CA ASP A 57 7.29 -4.27 -11.11
C ASP A 57 6.30 -5.43 -11.05
N GLU A 58 6.71 -6.60 -11.57
CA GLU A 58 5.90 -7.83 -11.49
C GLU A 58 5.69 -8.29 -10.05
N ALA A 59 6.67 -8.09 -9.16
CA ALA A 59 6.51 -8.44 -7.76
C ALA A 59 5.46 -7.53 -7.09
N ALA A 60 5.38 -6.25 -7.47
CA ALA A 60 4.31 -5.36 -7.03
C ALA A 60 2.92 -5.83 -7.51
N ARG A 61 2.82 -6.30 -8.76
CA ARG A 61 1.58 -6.92 -9.28
C ARG A 61 1.22 -8.19 -8.52
N GLN A 62 2.21 -9.05 -8.20
CA GLN A 62 1.96 -10.25 -7.40
C GLN A 62 1.47 -9.91 -5.99
N ARG A 63 2.14 -8.98 -5.28
CA ARG A 63 1.71 -8.53 -3.95
C ARG A 63 0.28 -7.99 -3.97
N ARG A 64 -0.06 -7.23 -5.00
CA ARG A 64 -1.44 -6.77 -5.23
C ARG A 64 -2.41 -7.93 -5.38
N ARG A 65 -2.10 -8.92 -6.22
CA ARG A 65 -2.93 -10.12 -6.41
C ARG A 65 -3.12 -10.87 -5.09
N ASP A 66 -2.08 -11.00 -4.29
CA ASP A 66 -2.14 -11.68 -2.98
C ASP A 66 -3.08 -10.94 -2.03
N VAL A 67 -2.99 -9.61 -1.95
CA VAL A 67 -3.89 -8.79 -1.13
C VAL A 67 -5.35 -8.92 -1.57
N LEU A 68 -5.63 -8.92 -2.88
CA LEU A 68 -7.00 -9.03 -3.39
C LEU A 68 -7.63 -10.41 -3.17
N ARG A 69 -6.84 -11.43 -2.88
CA ARG A 69 -7.34 -12.76 -2.52
C ARG A 69 -7.69 -12.89 -1.04
N ILE A 70 -7.22 -11.99 -0.19
CA ILE A 70 -7.46 -12.03 1.27
C ILE A 70 -8.96 -12.18 1.60
N PRO A 71 -9.89 -11.40 1.02
CA PRO A 71 -11.32 -11.50 1.36
C PRO A 71 -11.91 -12.90 1.15
N MET A 72 -11.34 -13.70 0.24
CA MET A 72 -11.82 -15.05 -0.09
C MET A 72 -11.42 -16.11 0.96
N HIS A 73 -10.55 -15.75 1.90
CA HIS A 73 -9.91 -16.67 2.82
C HIS A 73 -10.10 -16.31 4.30
N LEU A 74 -11.06 -15.43 4.63
CA LEU A 74 -11.33 -14.98 6.00
C LEU A 74 -12.27 -15.91 6.80
N GLY A 75 -12.18 -17.22 6.57
CA GLY A 75 -13.00 -18.22 7.25
C GLY A 75 -12.59 -18.44 8.71
N GLY A 76 -13.07 -17.59 9.60
CA GLY A 76 -12.86 -17.65 11.04
C GLY A 76 -11.60 -16.93 11.53
N VAL A 77 -11.56 -16.64 12.85
CA VAL A 77 -10.55 -15.78 13.48
C VAL A 77 -9.11 -16.24 13.19
N GLY A 78 -8.83 -17.54 13.27
CA GLY A 78 -7.50 -18.07 12.99
C GLY A 78 -7.01 -17.80 11.55
N ALA A 79 -7.92 -17.79 10.58
CA ALA A 79 -7.59 -17.44 9.20
C ALA A 79 -7.29 -15.94 9.06
N CYS A 80 -8.07 -15.09 9.73
CA CYS A 80 -7.84 -13.64 9.78
C CYS A 80 -6.47 -13.30 10.37
N LEU A 81 -6.08 -13.90 11.51
CA LEU A 81 -4.79 -13.64 12.14
C LEU A 81 -3.60 -14.08 11.28
N ARG A 82 -3.70 -15.23 10.61
CA ARG A 82 -2.65 -15.69 9.67
C ARG A 82 -2.54 -14.78 8.45
N ALA A 83 -3.66 -14.35 7.89
CA ALA A 83 -3.66 -13.41 6.77
C ALA A 83 -3.06 -12.05 7.18
N ALA A 84 -3.32 -11.59 8.41
CA ALA A 84 -2.75 -10.36 8.94
C ALA A 84 -1.23 -10.46 9.08
N ALA A 85 -0.74 -11.52 9.72
CA ALA A 85 0.70 -11.78 9.83
C ALA A 85 1.37 -11.82 8.44
N THR A 86 0.79 -12.58 7.50
CA THR A 86 1.31 -12.68 6.13
C THR A 86 1.40 -11.31 5.45
N LEU A 87 0.37 -10.46 5.59
CA LEU A 87 0.35 -9.12 5.00
C LEU A 87 1.41 -8.21 5.63
N VAL A 88 1.54 -8.22 6.95
CA VAL A 88 2.48 -7.36 7.68
C VAL A 88 3.93 -7.79 7.44
N ASP A 89 4.18 -9.09 7.40
CA ASP A 89 5.49 -9.66 7.07
C ASP A 89 5.88 -9.35 5.63
N ALA A 90 4.95 -9.48 4.67
CA ALA A 90 5.19 -9.10 3.29
C ALA A 90 5.51 -7.60 3.14
N ALA A 91 4.81 -6.74 3.88
CA ALA A 91 5.08 -5.31 3.91
C ALA A 91 6.45 -4.99 4.52
N GLN A 92 6.86 -5.71 5.57
CA GLN A 92 8.18 -5.57 6.18
C GLN A 92 9.29 -6.02 5.22
N ALA A 93 9.11 -7.17 4.57
CA ALA A 93 10.06 -7.70 3.60
C ALA A 93 10.23 -6.76 2.40
N GLU A 94 9.13 -6.18 1.90
CA GLU A 94 9.18 -5.18 0.84
C GLU A 94 9.96 -3.94 1.28
N ALA A 95 9.69 -3.41 2.47
CA ALA A 95 10.35 -2.21 2.98
C ALA A 95 11.87 -2.39 3.16
N THR A 96 12.29 -3.51 3.74
CA THR A 96 13.70 -3.87 3.92
C THR A 96 14.38 -4.12 2.57
N GLY A 97 13.71 -4.83 1.64
CA GLY A 97 14.25 -5.09 0.31
C GLY A 97 14.49 -3.81 -0.50
N GLN A 98 13.60 -2.82 -0.40
CA GLN A 98 13.73 -1.54 -1.10
C GLN A 98 14.89 -0.67 -0.61
N THR A 99 15.35 -0.88 0.62
CA THR A 99 16.34 -0.01 1.28
C THR A 99 17.70 -0.66 1.42
N ALA A 100 17.79 -1.99 1.44
CA ALA A 100 19.02 -2.75 1.74
C ALA A 100 20.27 -2.29 0.97
N GLU A 101 20.17 -2.10 -0.35
CA GLU A 101 21.32 -1.66 -1.16
C GLU A 101 21.76 -0.23 -0.82
N THR A 102 20.79 0.66 -0.61
CA THR A 102 21.07 2.05 -0.26
C THR A 102 21.65 2.15 1.15
N GLU A 103 21.11 1.39 2.11
CA GLU A 103 21.58 1.36 3.49
C GLU A 103 23.02 0.83 3.59
N ALA A 104 23.34 -0.23 2.84
CA ALA A 104 24.70 -0.77 2.76
C ALA A 104 25.68 0.24 2.16
N ARG A 105 25.27 0.97 1.11
CA ARG A 105 26.09 2.02 0.50
C ARG A 105 26.33 3.20 1.46
N GLU A 106 25.27 3.74 2.06
CA GLU A 106 25.34 4.86 3.02
C GLU A 106 26.27 4.52 4.19
N ARG A 107 26.16 3.29 4.70
CA ARG A 107 27.03 2.81 5.77
C ARG A 107 28.49 2.74 5.34
N ALA A 108 28.78 2.17 4.16
CA ALA A 108 30.14 2.08 3.64
C ALA A 108 30.77 3.46 3.41
N GLU A 109 30.00 4.41 2.86
CA GLU A 109 30.42 5.79 2.66
C GLU A 109 30.71 6.49 4.00
N LEU A 110 29.88 6.28 5.02
CA LEU A 110 30.10 6.83 6.36
C LEU A 110 31.35 6.23 7.03
N GLU A 111 31.52 4.91 6.95
CA GLU A 111 32.70 4.23 7.48
C GLU A 111 33.99 4.75 6.81
N GLN A 112 33.96 4.97 5.49
CA GLN A 112 35.07 5.56 4.75
C GLN A 112 35.35 7.01 5.18
N ALA A 113 34.31 7.85 5.28
CA ALA A 113 34.45 9.25 5.69
C ALA A 113 35.01 9.41 7.11
N LEU A 114 34.71 8.46 8.01
CA LEU A 114 35.21 8.43 9.37
C LEU A 114 36.61 7.80 9.51
N GLY A 115 37.23 7.39 8.41
CA GLY A 115 38.57 6.81 8.37
C GLY A 115 38.66 5.39 8.94
N VAL A 116 37.55 4.65 8.98
CA VAL A 116 37.55 3.24 9.36
C VAL A 116 38.41 2.48 8.34
N GLY A 117 39.51 1.87 8.79
CA GLY A 117 40.48 1.17 7.94
C GLY A 117 41.78 1.95 7.62
N THR A 118 41.90 3.21 8.05
CA THR A 118 43.16 3.97 7.97
C THR A 118 44.11 3.65 9.13
N ARG A 119 45.43 3.68 8.89
CA ARG A 119 46.44 3.51 9.95
C ARG A 119 46.50 4.78 10.81
N GLY A 120 45.93 4.73 12.03
CA GLY A 120 45.91 5.84 12.98
C GLY A 120 44.97 5.60 14.16
N ALA A 121 44.88 6.56 15.08
CA ALA A 121 43.98 6.49 16.23
C ALA A 121 42.52 6.59 15.78
N ARG A 122 41.68 5.61 16.16
CA ARG A 122 40.23 5.62 15.87
C ARG A 122 39.57 6.84 16.52
N PRO A 123 38.84 7.68 15.77
CA PRO A 123 38.05 8.76 16.37
C PRO A 123 36.99 8.21 17.33
N ARG A 124 36.87 8.83 18.52
CA ARG A 124 35.94 8.41 19.60
C ARG A 124 34.46 8.42 19.21
N ASN A 125 34.09 9.14 18.14
CA ASN A 125 32.70 9.39 17.77
C ASN A 125 32.13 8.45 16.70
N ILE A 126 32.89 7.45 16.21
CA ILE A 126 32.44 6.54 15.13
C ILE A 126 31.17 5.78 15.52
N ALA A 127 31.14 5.22 16.72
CA ALA A 127 30.00 4.43 17.18
C ALA A 127 28.71 5.26 17.29
N ALA A 128 28.82 6.53 17.65
CA ALA A 128 27.67 7.44 17.73
C ALA A 128 27.12 7.76 16.33
N ALA A 129 28.00 8.08 15.37
CA ALA A 129 27.60 8.37 14.00
C ALA A 129 26.96 7.17 13.28
N LEU A 130 27.52 5.96 13.47
CA LEU A 130 26.93 4.74 12.91
C LEU A 130 25.56 4.43 13.51
N LYS A 131 25.39 4.67 14.82
CA LYS A 131 24.11 4.47 15.48
C LYS A 131 23.04 5.46 15.00
N GLU A 132 23.43 6.72 14.81
CA GLU A 132 22.54 7.76 14.28
C GLU A 132 22.06 7.39 12.86
N LEU A 133 22.97 6.95 12.00
CA LEU A 133 22.62 6.44 10.66
C LEU A 133 21.66 5.23 10.76
N GLU A 134 21.93 4.28 11.64
CA GLU A 134 21.07 3.10 11.83
C GLU A 134 19.66 3.50 12.30
N ASP A 135 19.54 4.48 13.19
CA ASP A 135 18.25 4.98 13.67
C ASP A 135 17.47 5.69 12.56
N GLU A 136 18.13 6.48 11.70
CA GLU A 136 17.53 7.08 10.51
C GLU A 136 17.04 6.02 9.50
N GLN A 137 17.86 5.00 9.25
CA GLN A 137 17.52 3.88 8.38
C GLN A 137 16.30 3.11 8.91
N LYS A 138 16.25 2.81 10.20
CA LYS A 138 15.07 2.20 10.85
C LYS A 138 13.80 3.03 10.68
N LEU A 139 13.88 4.36 10.80
CA LEU A 139 12.73 5.24 10.58
C LEU A 139 12.26 5.20 9.12
N ARG A 140 13.20 5.15 8.16
CA ARG A 140 12.92 5.02 6.74
C ARG A 140 12.21 3.70 6.42
N VAL A 141 12.70 2.57 6.94
CA VAL A 141 12.09 1.25 6.78
C VAL A 141 10.69 1.23 7.37
N LYS A 142 10.49 1.75 8.59
CA LYS A 142 9.16 1.83 9.21
C LYS A 142 8.16 2.62 8.37
N ARG A 143 8.60 3.74 7.79
CA ARG A 143 7.76 4.54 6.88
C ARG A 143 7.38 3.75 5.63
N LEU A 144 8.32 3.07 5.00
CA LEU A 144 8.07 2.27 3.81
C LEU A 144 7.14 1.07 4.09
N GLN A 145 7.29 0.43 5.25
CA GLN A 145 6.40 -0.65 5.69
C GLN A 145 4.97 -0.11 5.83
N ARG A 146 4.80 1.05 6.48
CA ARG A 146 3.50 1.69 6.60
C ARG A 146 2.91 2.06 5.25
N ASP A 147 3.72 2.58 4.33
CA ASP A 147 3.27 2.89 2.97
C ASP A 147 2.85 1.61 2.23
N ALA A 148 3.53 0.48 2.43
CA ALA A 148 3.15 -0.81 1.87
C ALA A 148 1.81 -1.33 2.42
N ILE A 149 1.58 -1.20 3.72
CA ILE A 149 0.30 -1.53 4.35
C ILE A 149 -0.81 -0.62 3.80
N ASP A 150 -0.59 0.69 3.68
CA ASP A 150 -1.59 1.62 3.12
C ASP A 150 -1.95 1.30 1.65
N ARG A 151 -0.96 0.83 0.87
CA ARG A 151 -1.23 0.31 -0.48
C ARG A 151 -2.15 -0.90 -0.43
N ALA A 152 -1.94 -1.83 0.51
CA ALA A 152 -2.81 -3.00 0.70
C ALA A 152 -4.22 -2.61 1.14
N LEU A 153 -4.35 -1.66 2.08
CA LEU A 153 -5.66 -1.10 2.47
C LEU A 153 -6.39 -0.52 1.27
N THR A 154 -5.69 0.20 0.40
CA THR A 154 -6.26 0.74 -0.84
C THR A 154 -6.78 -0.36 -1.76
N GLU A 155 -6.03 -1.47 -1.93
CA GLU A 155 -6.50 -2.60 -2.74
C GLU A 155 -7.78 -3.23 -2.17
N LEU A 156 -7.82 -3.46 -0.85
CA LEU A 156 -9.02 -3.96 -0.18
C LEU A 156 -10.20 -2.99 -0.30
N THR A 157 -9.98 -1.67 -0.22
CA THR A 157 -11.02 -0.68 -0.46
C THR A 157 -11.53 -0.75 -1.90
N THR A 158 -10.66 -0.87 -2.91
CA THR A 158 -11.09 -0.99 -4.31
C THR A 158 -11.87 -2.28 -4.56
N TRP A 159 -11.50 -3.38 -3.90
CA TRP A 159 -12.25 -4.64 -3.93
C TRP A 159 -13.69 -4.45 -3.46
N TYR A 160 -13.88 -3.91 -2.24
CA TYR A 160 -15.24 -3.72 -1.71
C TYR A 160 -16.02 -2.62 -2.43
N ARG A 161 -15.33 -1.62 -3.01
CA ARG A 161 -15.96 -0.64 -3.91
C ARG A 161 -16.55 -1.31 -5.15
N ASP A 162 -15.84 -2.27 -5.75
CA ASP A 162 -16.32 -3.00 -6.92
C ASP A 162 -17.51 -3.90 -6.55
N VAL A 163 -17.43 -4.61 -5.42
CA VAL A 163 -18.54 -5.40 -4.86
C VAL A 163 -19.78 -4.52 -4.66
N LEU A 164 -19.62 -3.37 -4.00
CA LEU A 164 -20.71 -2.43 -3.74
C LEU A 164 -21.29 -1.84 -5.04
N SER A 165 -20.43 -1.56 -6.02
CA SER A 165 -20.87 -1.05 -7.34
C SER A 165 -21.77 -2.05 -8.06
N VAL A 166 -21.44 -3.35 -7.97
CA VAL A 166 -22.26 -4.44 -8.51
C VAL A 166 -23.58 -4.56 -7.74
N GLN A 167 -23.54 -4.57 -6.40
CA GLN A 167 -24.74 -4.70 -5.56
C GLN A 167 -25.75 -3.57 -5.81
N LEU A 168 -25.26 -2.34 -6.00
CA LEU A 168 -26.07 -1.15 -6.26
C LEU A 168 -26.38 -0.92 -7.75
N ARG A 169 -25.86 -1.76 -8.66
CA ARG A 169 -26.04 -1.67 -10.12
C ARG A 169 -25.71 -0.28 -10.67
N THR A 170 -24.62 0.33 -10.20
CA THR A 170 -24.26 1.72 -10.54
C THR A 170 -23.83 1.90 -12.01
N GLY A 171 -23.49 0.81 -12.70
CA GLY A 171 -22.91 0.84 -14.05
C GLY A 171 -21.47 1.36 -14.10
N ALA A 172 -20.83 1.57 -12.95
CA ALA A 172 -19.44 1.98 -12.89
C ALA A 172 -18.51 0.86 -13.37
N GLU A 173 -17.46 1.22 -14.13
CA GLU A 173 -16.40 0.27 -14.49
C GLU A 173 -15.70 -0.27 -13.24
N LEU A 174 -15.47 -1.58 -13.21
CA LEU A 174 -14.73 -2.23 -12.14
C LEU A 174 -13.25 -1.84 -12.17
N VAL A 175 -12.65 -1.66 -11.01
CA VAL A 175 -11.20 -1.51 -10.87
C VAL A 175 -10.51 -2.85 -11.12
N ASN A 176 -11.09 -3.93 -10.59
CA ASN A 176 -10.55 -5.28 -10.55
C ASN A 176 -11.18 -6.17 -11.63
N VAL A 177 -11.11 -5.74 -12.89
CA VAL A 177 -11.77 -6.42 -14.03
C VAL A 177 -11.37 -7.90 -14.14
N GLU A 178 -10.10 -8.23 -13.90
CA GLU A 178 -9.61 -9.62 -13.92
C GLU A 178 -10.27 -10.53 -12.88
N LEU A 179 -10.88 -9.95 -11.84
CA LEU A 179 -11.57 -10.67 -10.77
C LEU A 179 -13.09 -10.48 -10.84
N ALA A 180 -13.65 -10.05 -11.98
CA ALA A 180 -15.06 -9.73 -12.14
C ALA A 180 -15.99 -10.87 -11.68
N ASP A 181 -15.70 -12.12 -12.04
CA ASP A 181 -16.51 -13.28 -11.65
C ASP A 181 -16.52 -13.48 -10.13
N VAL A 182 -15.39 -13.22 -9.48
CA VAL A 182 -15.27 -13.35 -8.03
C VAL A 182 -15.96 -12.17 -7.32
N VAL A 183 -15.86 -10.96 -7.87
CA VAL A 183 -16.61 -9.80 -7.39
C VAL A 183 -18.12 -10.04 -7.49
N LEU A 184 -18.60 -10.60 -8.61
CA LEU A 184 -20.02 -10.95 -8.79
C LEU A 184 -20.48 -12.00 -7.77
N THR A 185 -19.64 -13.00 -7.53
CA THR A 185 -19.92 -14.04 -6.51
C THR A 185 -20.01 -13.42 -5.12
N GLU A 186 -19.06 -12.58 -4.73
CA GLU A 186 -19.06 -11.93 -3.42
C GLU A 186 -20.24 -10.96 -3.27
N ALA A 187 -20.57 -10.21 -4.32
CA ALA A 187 -21.73 -9.31 -4.36
C ALA A 187 -23.05 -10.05 -4.12
N SER A 188 -23.15 -11.33 -4.50
CA SER A 188 -24.34 -12.16 -4.25
C SER A 188 -24.41 -12.74 -2.83
N ARG A 189 -23.29 -12.77 -2.09
CA ARG A 189 -23.17 -13.40 -0.76
C ARG A 189 -23.34 -12.42 0.39
N ALA A 190 -23.04 -11.14 0.18
CA ALA A 190 -23.14 -10.09 1.17
C ALA A 190 -24.18 -9.02 0.79
N THR A 191 -24.68 -8.29 1.77
CA THR A 191 -25.54 -7.12 1.54
C THR A 191 -24.70 -5.85 1.34
N PRO A 192 -25.28 -4.79 0.75
CA PRO A 192 -24.64 -3.47 0.67
C PRO A 192 -24.19 -2.95 2.03
N ASP A 193 -25.03 -3.03 3.07
CA ASP A 193 -24.73 -2.55 4.42
C ASP A 193 -23.49 -3.24 5.00
N ARG A 194 -23.35 -4.55 4.79
CA ARG A 194 -22.17 -5.31 5.22
C ARG A 194 -20.92 -4.92 4.45
N THR A 195 -21.06 -4.64 3.16
CA THR A 195 -19.96 -4.20 2.31
C THR A 195 -19.46 -2.82 2.73
N ILE A 196 -20.37 -1.93 3.15
CA ILE A 196 -20.04 -0.62 3.73
C ILE A 196 -19.32 -0.80 5.08
N ALA A 197 -19.84 -1.63 5.98
CA ALA A 197 -19.18 -1.89 7.27
C ALA A 197 -17.74 -2.44 7.10
N ARG A 198 -17.50 -3.25 6.06
CA ARG A 198 -16.17 -3.73 5.69
C ARG A 198 -15.25 -2.59 5.19
N ILE A 199 -15.78 -1.64 4.42
CA ILE A 199 -15.05 -0.43 4.02
C ILE A 199 -14.72 0.42 5.25
N ASP A 200 -15.67 0.59 6.18
CA ASP A 200 -15.46 1.34 7.42
C ASP A 200 -14.37 0.70 8.29
N ALA A 201 -14.32 -0.62 8.38
CA ALA A 201 -13.24 -1.34 9.08
C ALA A 201 -11.85 -1.07 8.47
N ILE A 202 -11.77 -0.96 7.14
CA ILE A 202 -10.51 -0.60 6.44
C ILE A 202 -10.12 0.85 6.73
N LEU A 203 -11.09 1.76 6.75
CA LEU A 203 -10.85 3.17 7.10
C LEU A 203 -10.40 3.31 8.56
N ALA A 204 -11.04 2.61 9.49
CA ALA A 204 -10.64 2.57 10.90
C ALA A 204 -9.22 2.02 11.08
N CYS A 205 -8.82 1.00 10.30
CA CYS A 205 -7.45 0.50 10.29
C CYS A 205 -6.44 1.59 9.86
N ARG A 206 -6.77 2.34 8.80
CA ARG A 206 -5.93 3.45 8.31
C ARG A 206 -5.79 4.55 9.37
N GLU A 207 -6.87 4.89 10.07
CA GLU A 207 -6.84 5.86 11.17
C GLU A 207 -6.01 5.35 12.37
N ALA A 208 -6.16 4.09 12.75
CA ALA A 208 -5.38 3.47 13.81
C ALA A 208 -3.87 3.51 13.51
N LEU A 209 -3.47 3.20 12.27
CA LEU A 209 -2.09 3.32 11.82
C LEU A 209 -1.61 4.78 11.87
N ALA A 210 -2.47 5.75 11.55
CA ALA A 210 -2.16 7.17 11.72
C ALA A 210 -1.98 7.58 13.19
N GLY A 211 -2.69 6.93 14.11
CA GLY A 211 -2.51 7.04 15.55
C GLY A 211 -1.32 6.28 16.13
N ASN A 212 -0.42 5.72 15.30
CA ASN A 212 0.74 4.92 15.70
C ASN A 212 0.39 3.60 16.44
N VAL A 213 -0.79 3.02 16.17
CA VAL A 213 -1.09 1.65 16.61
C VAL A 213 -0.11 0.68 15.93
N ALA A 214 0.27 -0.38 16.65
CA ALA A 214 1.12 -1.43 16.11
C ALA A 214 0.50 -2.03 14.84
N PRO A 215 1.23 -2.10 13.70
CA PRO A 215 0.65 -2.52 12.43
C PRO A 215 -0.01 -3.90 12.47
N GLN A 216 0.61 -4.86 13.17
CA GLN A 216 0.06 -6.19 13.37
C GLN A 216 -1.35 -6.15 13.96
N LEU A 217 -1.52 -5.46 15.10
CA LEU A 217 -2.79 -5.38 15.80
C LEU A 217 -3.86 -4.66 14.97
N ALA A 218 -3.49 -3.58 14.29
CA ALA A 218 -4.42 -2.82 13.45
C ALA A 218 -4.95 -3.66 12.28
N VAL A 219 -4.08 -4.43 11.63
CA VAL A 219 -4.46 -5.31 10.51
C VAL A 219 -5.24 -6.52 11.00
N GLU A 220 -4.86 -7.12 12.13
CA GLU A 220 -5.61 -8.23 12.75
C GLU A 220 -7.05 -7.82 13.07
N SER A 221 -7.23 -6.69 13.75
CA SER A 221 -8.55 -6.17 14.08
C SER A 221 -9.39 -5.94 12.83
N MET A 222 -8.80 -5.33 11.80
CA MET A 222 -9.48 -5.12 10.52
C MET A 222 -9.91 -6.45 9.88
N LEU A 223 -9.00 -7.42 9.73
CA LEU A 223 -9.32 -8.67 9.04
C LEU A 223 -10.32 -9.53 9.80
N VAL A 224 -10.34 -9.46 11.14
CA VAL A 224 -11.40 -10.09 11.95
C VAL A 224 -12.75 -9.42 11.67
N SER A 225 -12.81 -8.09 11.62
CA SER A 225 -14.05 -7.37 11.24
C SER A 225 -14.50 -7.68 9.81
N LEU A 226 -13.58 -7.88 8.86
CA LEU A 226 -13.91 -8.24 7.48
C LEU A 226 -14.51 -9.65 7.37
N GLY A 227 -13.97 -10.59 8.14
CA GLY A 227 -14.38 -12.01 8.17
C GLY A 227 -15.54 -12.33 9.11
N ALA A 228 -16.04 -11.35 9.85
CA ALA A 228 -17.16 -11.55 10.75
C ALA A 228 -18.45 -11.81 9.96
N ASP A 229 -19.00 -13.01 10.13
CA ASP A 229 -20.27 -13.40 9.51
C ASP A 229 -21.51 -12.93 10.27
N ASP A 230 -21.36 -12.26 11.41
CA ASP A 230 -22.49 -11.90 12.27
C ASP A 230 -23.13 -10.54 11.95
N PRO A 231 -24.47 -10.47 11.83
CA PRO A 231 -25.22 -9.23 11.84
C PRO A 231 -25.49 -8.85 13.30
N LEU A 232 -24.62 -8.05 13.93
CA LEU A 232 -24.75 -7.62 15.33
C LEU A 232 -24.68 -8.83 16.31
N ILE A 233 -24.38 -8.64 17.59
CA ILE A 233 -25.39 -8.79 18.66
C ILE A 233 -26.59 -9.64 18.27
#